data_AF-A0A5A9PNB5-F1
#
_entry.id   AF-A0A5A9PNB5-F1
#
_cell.length_a   1.000
_cell.length_b   1.000
_cell.length_c   1.000
_cell.angle_alpha   90.00
_cell.angle_beta   90.00
_cell.angle_gamma   90.00
#
_symmetry.space_group_name_H-M   'P 1'
#
loop_
_entity.id
_entity.type
_entity.pdbx_description
1 polymer ?
#
loop_
_entity_poly.entity_id
_entity_poly.type
_entity_poly.pdbx_seq_one_letter_code
_entity_poly.pdbx_strand_id
1 'polypeptide(L)'
;MCLGSNMAPTTKAVRVKVMSRRKLGSGCCALGCNMTSGTNTLSKIKMLRFPKDEDRRRAWIAALRRETWQPGKNSKICSTHFVTGKKSDDPLHPDYVPSIFSFTSTADRHQAVKNLENYIAFQDVSDNTLTATALLNKAPALEAKVHPDEVLVTKEEIEEVLVTEIKMEDSQNDIASLYEQIASLNAECQSLRDKMYSLENELRRCTLDPSQFDDKKMKFFTGLPNSQTFMSLFNSVSSILPSTSNHSLKPTQELLLTLMKQRLNLSEGFLGYLFGIHQSTVSRILQRWNNVIDNAKQNDETTSEGQLQMIVVT
;
A
#
# COMPACT_ATOMS: atom_id res chain seq x y z
N MET A 1 -74.38 -21.26 0.01
CA MET A 1 -73.51 -21.16 1.20
C MET A 1 -72.27 -22.00 0.95
N CYS A 2 -71.12 -21.50 1.40
CA CYS A 2 -69.78 -22.11 1.35
C CYS A 2 -69.05 -21.98 0.01
N LEU A 3 -67.80 -21.52 -0.08
CA LEU A 3 -66.90 -20.73 0.78
C LEU A 3 -65.70 -20.45 -0.15
N GLY A 4 -65.29 -19.19 -0.30
CA GLY A 4 -64.18 -18.80 -1.17
C GLY A 4 -62.85 -19.41 -0.73
N SER A 5 -62.16 -20.09 -1.65
CA SER A 5 -60.83 -20.63 -1.43
C SER A 5 -59.79 -19.51 -1.61
N ASN A 6 -59.30 -18.98 -0.49
CA ASN A 6 -58.16 -18.07 -0.43
C ASN A 6 -56.87 -18.81 -0.83
N MET A 7 -56.27 -18.44 -1.96
CA MET A 7 -54.89 -18.78 -2.29
C MET A 7 -53.94 -17.92 -1.44
N ALA A 8 -53.29 -18.54 -0.45
CA ALA A 8 -52.20 -17.94 0.31
C ALA A 8 -50.91 -17.92 -0.53
N PRO A 9 -50.12 -16.83 -0.52
CA PRO A 9 -48.84 -16.79 -1.23
C PRO A 9 -47.77 -17.54 -0.43
N THR A 10 -47.17 -18.56 -1.03
CA THR A 10 -46.02 -19.29 -0.49
C THR A 10 -44.76 -18.41 -0.58
N THR A 11 -44.43 -17.70 0.49
CA THR A 11 -43.13 -17.04 0.64
C THR A 11 -42.07 -18.09 0.97
N LYS A 12 -41.19 -18.39 0.00
CA LYS A 12 -39.97 -19.16 0.24
C LYS A 12 -39.10 -18.40 1.25
N ALA A 13 -38.96 -18.94 2.45
CA ALA A 13 -38.04 -18.44 3.46
C ALA A 13 -36.61 -18.46 2.92
N VAL A 14 -36.05 -17.27 2.66
CA VAL A 14 -34.62 -17.11 2.38
C VAL A 14 -33.87 -17.47 3.66
N ARG A 15 -33.14 -18.58 3.61
CA ARG A 15 -32.29 -19.04 4.70
C ARG A 15 -31.11 -18.07 4.85
N VAL A 16 -31.30 -17.00 5.62
CA VAL A 16 -30.21 -16.10 6.01
C VAL A 16 -29.19 -16.94 6.77
N LYS A 17 -28.00 -17.08 6.19
CA LYS A 17 -26.88 -17.77 6.81
C LYS A 17 -26.46 -16.96 8.04
N VAL A 18 -26.98 -17.35 9.21
CA VAL A 18 -26.54 -16.82 10.51
C VAL A 18 -25.05 -17.11 10.61
N MET A 19 -24.24 -16.06 10.43
CA MET A 19 -22.79 -16.12 10.58
C MET A 19 -22.49 -16.47 12.05
N SER A 20 -21.87 -17.63 12.22
CA SER A 20 -21.40 -18.22 13.47
C SER A 20 -20.87 -17.17 14.47
N ARG A 21 -21.45 -17.14 15.68
CA ARG A 21 -20.88 -16.45 16.84
C ARG A 21 -19.47 -17.00 17.10
N ARG A 22 -18.42 -16.29 16.71
CA ARG A 22 -17.04 -16.64 17.05
C ARG A 22 -16.64 -15.93 18.35
N LYS A 23 -16.00 -16.68 19.25
CA LYS A 23 -15.39 -16.23 20.51
C LYS A 23 -14.56 -14.96 20.28
N LEU A 24 -14.86 -13.90 21.03
CA LEU A 24 -14.11 -12.64 21.08
C LEU A 24 -12.74 -12.87 21.75
N GLY A 25 -11.75 -13.29 20.97
CA GLY A 25 -10.35 -13.32 21.40
C GLY A 25 -9.47 -13.07 20.19
N SER A 26 -8.70 -11.99 20.22
CA SER A 26 -7.66 -11.58 19.24
C SER A 26 -8.06 -11.12 17.82
N GLY A 27 -9.33 -10.85 17.54
CA GLY A 27 -9.78 -10.27 16.26
C GLY A 27 -10.18 -8.79 16.33
N CYS A 28 -10.24 -8.13 15.18
CA CYS A 28 -10.79 -6.79 15.04
C CYS A 28 -12.27 -6.75 15.47
N CYS A 29 -12.66 -5.69 16.19
CA CYS A 29 -14.04 -5.50 16.67
C CYS A 29 -14.98 -4.86 15.63
N ALA A 30 -14.46 -4.38 14.50
CA ALA A 30 -15.24 -3.77 13.43
C ALA A 30 -16.18 -4.77 12.76
N LEU A 31 -17.40 -4.31 12.45
CA LEU A 31 -18.40 -5.12 11.78
C LEU A 31 -17.89 -5.58 10.41
N GLY A 32 -18.02 -6.89 10.14
CA GLY A 32 -17.55 -7.49 8.88
C GLY A 32 -16.02 -7.60 8.74
N CYS A 33 -15.24 -7.23 9.76
CA CYS A 33 -13.78 -7.32 9.72
C CYS A 33 -13.30 -8.64 10.33
N ASN A 34 -12.56 -9.42 9.54
CA ASN A 34 -12.01 -10.72 9.95
C ASN A 34 -10.50 -10.66 10.29
N MET A 35 -9.93 -9.45 10.36
CA MET A 35 -8.50 -9.27 10.57
C MET A 35 -8.12 -9.65 12.00
N THR A 36 -7.04 -10.44 12.14
CA THR A 36 -6.45 -10.81 13.42
C THR A 36 -4.94 -10.48 13.41
N SER A 37 -4.29 -10.52 14.59
CA SER A 37 -2.84 -10.26 14.65
C SER A 37 -2.09 -11.44 14.01
N GLY A 38 -1.26 -11.19 13.00
CA GLY A 38 -0.34 -12.21 12.44
C GLY A 38 -0.91 -13.17 11.38
N THR A 39 -2.15 -13.02 10.91
CA THR A 39 -2.75 -13.95 9.92
C THR A 39 -2.33 -13.71 8.47
N ASN A 40 -1.64 -12.61 8.16
CA ASN A 40 -1.22 -12.31 6.79
C ASN A 40 0.30 -12.10 6.76
N THR A 41 1.03 -13.04 6.17
CA THR A 41 2.48 -13.03 5.98
C THR A 41 3.01 -11.81 5.19
N LEU A 42 2.10 -11.01 4.60
CA LEU A 42 2.39 -9.86 3.74
C LEU A 42 1.79 -8.52 4.22
N SER A 43 1.01 -8.47 5.31
CA SER A 43 0.46 -7.18 5.79
C SER A 43 0.78 -6.94 7.27
N LYS A 44 1.53 -5.85 7.53
CA LYS A 44 1.81 -5.30 8.88
C LYS A 44 0.55 -4.69 9.52
N ILE A 45 -0.53 -5.46 9.63
CA ILE A 45 -1.78 -5.01 10.25
C ILE A 45 -1.53 -4.80 11.74
N LYS A 46 -1.69 -3.56 12.22
CA LYS A 46 -1.57 -3.22 13.64
C LYS A 46 -2.93 -3.31 14.32
N MET A 47 -2.97 -3.92 15.50
CA MET A 47 -4.18 -3.95 16.32
C MET A 47 -4.14 -2.85 17.37
N LEU A 48 -4.95 -1.82 17.16
CA LEU A 48 -5.04 -0.62 17.98
C LEU A 48 -6.05 -0.84 19.13
N ARG A 49 -5.62 -0.55 20.35
CA ARG A 49 -6.50 -0.60 21.53
C ARG A 49 -7.36 0.66 21.59
N PHE A 50 -8.51 0.54 22.25
CA PHE A 50 -9.35 1.70 22.52
C PHE A 50 -8.58 2.74 23.36
N PRO A 51 -8.77 4.05 23.07
CA PRO A 51 -8.20 5.14 23.86
C PRO A 51 -8.57 5.05 25.35
N LYS A 52 -7.69 5.62 26.19
CA LYS A 52 -7.95 5.85 27.61
C LYS A 52 -8.89 7.04 27.81
N ASP A 53 -8.73 8.07 26.98
CA ASP A 53 -9.61 9.23 26.93
C ASP A 53 -11.07 8.79 26.70
N GLU A 54 -11.96 9.23 27.60
CA GLU A 54 -13.34 8.75 27.64
C GLU A 54 -14.16 9.26 26.46
N ASP A 55 -13.96 10.51 26.05
CA ASP A 55 -14.71 11.13 24.95
C ASP A 55 -14.38 10.48 23.62
N ARG A 56 -13.09 10.30 23.35
CA ARG A 56 -12.61 9.60 22.19
C ARG A 56 -13.01 8.13 22.20
N ARG A 57 -12.96 7.48 23.37
CA ARG A 57 -13.44 6.10 23.52
C ARG A 57 -14.91 5.99 23.16
N ARG A 58 -15.76 6.92 23.61
CA ARG A 58 -17.19 6.99 23.23
C ARG A 58 -17.36 7.19 21.72
N ALA A 59 -16.57 8.07 21.11
CA ALA A 59 -16.59 8.30 19.67
C ALA A 59 -16.21 7.03 18.87
N TRP A 60 -15.22 6.26 19.32
CA TRP A 60 -14.84 4.98 18.70
C TRP A 60 -15.95 3.93 18.81
N ILE A 61 -16.65 3.88 19.95
CA ILE A 61 -17.77 2.95 20.16
C ILE A 61 -18.92 3.32 19.21
N ALA A 62 -19.25 4.61 19.10
CA ALA A 62 -20.29 5.10 18.20
C ALA A 62 -19.95 4.80 16.72
N ALA A 63 -18.69 4.98 16.32
CA ALA A 63 -18.23 4.74 14.96
C ALA A 63 -18.41 3.27 14.51
N LEU A 64 -18.35 2.32 15.44
CA LEU A 64 -18.57 0.90 15.15
C LEU A 64 -20.02 0.54 14.84
N ARG A 65 -20.98 1.42 15.16
CA ARG A 65 -22.43 1.23 14.94
C ARG A 65 -22.96 -0.11 15.47
N ARG A 66 -22.46 -0.54 16.64
CA ARG A 66 -22.91 -1.76 17.31
C ARG A 66 -23.86 -1.40 18.44
N GLU A 67 -25.15 -1.70 18.25
CA GLU A 67 -26.14 -1.54 19.31
C GLU A 67 -25.79 -2.42 20.52
N THR A 68 -25.88 -1.85 21.72
CA THR A 68 -25.71 -2.56 23.01
C THR A 68 -24.35 -3.22 23.26
N TRP A 69 -23.33 -2.97 22.42
CA TRP A 69 -22.01 -3.58 22.58
C TRP A 69 -21.02 -2.62 23.25
N GLN A 70 -20.24 -3.14 24.21
CA GLN A 70 -19.15 -2.40 24.85
C GLN A 70 -17.79 -3.10 24.65
N PRO A 71 -16.71 -2.32 24.45
CA PRO A 71 -15.37 -2.86 24.31
C PRO A 71 -14.79 -3.33 25.65
N GLY A 72 -14.38 -4.59 25.72
CA GLY A 72 -13.63 -5.15 26.84
C GLY A 72 -12.15 -4.78 26.81
N LYS A 73 -11.38 -5.25 27.81
CA LYS A 73 -9.94 -4.95 27.96
C LYS A 73 -9.07 -5.34 26.75
N ASN A 74 -9.50 -6.36 26.01
CA ASN A 74 -8.79 -6.88 24.84
C ASN A 74 -9.44 -6.48 23.50
N SER A 75 -10.46 -5.62 23.51
CA SER A 75 -11.09 -5.12 22.29
C SER A 75 -10.13 -4.24 21.51
N LYS A 76 -9.98 -4.52 20.22
CA LYS A 76 -9.05 -3.84 19.32
C LYS A 76 -9.69 -3.60 17.97
N ILE A 77 -9.25 -2.54 17.30
CA ILE A 77 -9.59 -2.22 15.91
C ILE A 77 -8.30 -2.32 15.09
N CYS A 78 -8.35 -2.92 13.91
CA CYS A 78 -7.15 -3.03 13.08
C CYS A 78 -6.86 -1.71 12.34
N SER A 79 -5.61 -1.53 11.94
CA SER A 79 -5.12 -0.32 11.27
C SER A 79 -5.90 0.04 10.00
N THR A 80 -6.53 -0.91 9.32
CA THR A 80 -7.27 -0.65 8.07
C THR A 80 -8.51 0.24 8.24
N HIS A 81 -8.94 0.47 9.49
CA HIS A 81 -10.07 1.35 9.80
C HIS A 81 -9.68 2.83 9.97
N PHE A 82 -8.40 3.14 9.79
CA PHE A 82 -7.79 4.48 9.86
C PHE A 82 -7.16 4.81 8.50
N VAL A 83 -7.25 6.07 8.09
CA VAL A 83 -6.74 6.59 6.81
C VAL A 83 -5.23 6.39 6.72
N THR A 84 -4.48 6.75 7.75
CA THR A 84 -3.01 6.57 7.81
C THR A 84 -2.59 5.20 8.35
N GLY A 85 -3.54 4.40 8.83
CA GLY A 85 -3.26 3.15 9.53
C GLY A 85 -2.79 3.33 10.98
N LYS A 86 -2.75 4.55 11.52
CA LYS A 86 -2.41 4.86 12.92
C LYS A 86 -3.54 5.66 13.55
N LYS A 87 -3.65 5.59 14.87
CA LYS A 87 -4.54 6.47 15.65
C LYS A 87 -3.79 7.78 15.95
N SER A 88 -4.43 8.94 15.84
CA SER A 88 -3.86 10.22 16.27
C SER A 88 -4.48 10.70 17.57
N ASP A 89 -3.71 11.27 18.49
CA ASP A 89 -4.24 11.82 19.74
C ASP A 89 -4.74 13.27 19.58
N ASP A 90 -4.50 13.90 18.42
CA ASP A 90 -4.99 15.22 18.04
C ASP A 90 -6.47 15.16 17.59
N PRO A 91 -7.39 15.90 18.24
CA PRO A 91 -8.81 15.98 17.85
C PRO A 91 -9.07 16.47 16.41
N LEU A 92 -8.16 17.25 15.83
CA LEU A 92 -8.29 17.78 14.47
C LEU A 92 -7.83 16.80 13.40
N HIS A 93 -7.08 15.76 13.78
CA HIS A 93 -6.59 14.77 12.84
C HIS A 93 -7.72 13.81 12.42
N PRO A 94 -7.87 13.46 11.12
CA PRO A 94 -8.95 12.58 10.66
C PRO A 94 -8.95 11.18 11.28
N ASP A 95 -7.76 10.65 11.64
CA ASP A 95 -7.62 9.40 12.41
C ASP A 95 -7.77 9.54 13.94
N TYR A 96 -8.33 10.66 14.42
CA TYR A 96 -8.78 10.77 15.81
C TYR A 96 -9.83 9.67 16.10
N VAL A 97 -10.74 9.41 15.17
CA VAL A 97 -11.77 8.36 15.24
C VAL A 97 -11.67 7.47 13.99
N PRO A 98 -11.76 6.13 14.12
CA PRO A 98 -11.79 5.25 12.94
C PRO A 98 -13.00 5.58 12.08
N SER A 99 -12.79 5.72 10.77
CA SER A 99 -13.81 6.20 9.81
C SER A 99 -14.04 5.23 8.65
N ILE A 100 -13.14 4.27 8.45
CA ILE A 100 -13.14 3.38 7.28
C ILE A 100 -13.75 2.03 7.65
N PHE A 101 -15.02 1.79 7.35
CA PHE A 101 -15.73 0.53 7.62
C PHE A 101 -16.38 -0.05 6.35
N SER A 102 -16.91 -1.28 6.45
CA SER A 102 -17.63 -1.92 5.35
C SER A 102 -18.91 -1.17 4.93
N PHE A 103 -19.45 -0.35 5.84
CA PHE A 103 -20.63 0.49 5.62
C PHE A 103 -20.28 1.96 5.34
N THR A 104 -18.99 2.31 5.26
CA THR A 104 -18.57 3.66 4.88
C THR A 104 -18.71 3.79 3.36
N SER A 105 -19.44 4.80 2.90
CA SER A 105 -19.64 5.01 1.46
C SER A 105 -18.33 5.40 0.78
N THR A 106 -18.24 5.21 -0.54
CA THR A 106 -17.06 5.65 -1.31
C THR A 106 -16.82 7.16 -1.19
N ALA A 107 -17.88 7.96 -1.11
CA ALA A 107 -17.79 9.40 -0.90
C ALA A 107 -17.17 9.74 0.46
N ASP A 108 -17.62 9.11 1.54
CA ASP A 108 -17.09 9.34 2.89
C ASP A 108 -15.64 8.91 3.01
N ARG A 109 -15.23 7.83 2.31
CA ARG A 109 -13.84 7.40 2.26
C ARG A 109 -12.95 8.45 1.59
N HIS A 110 -13.38 8.99 0.45
CA HIS A 110 -12.65 10.07 -0.21
C HIS A 110 -12.61 11.34 0.63
N GLN A 111 -13.71 11.66 1.34
CA GLN A 111 -13.74 12.81 2.24
C GLN A 111 -12.74 12.64 3.41
N ALA A 112 -12.60 11.45 3.97
CA ALA A 112 -11.63 11.18 5.03
C ALA A 112 -10.17 11.39 4.56
N VAL A 113 -9.87 11.02 3.30
CA VAL A 113 -8.56 11.29 2.68
C VAL A 113 -8.36 12.80 2.47
N LYS A 114 -9.36 13.50 1.95
CA LYS A 114 -9.29 14.95 1.76
C LYS A 114 -9.12 15.71 3.08
N ASN A 115 -9.76 15.25 4.15
CA ASN A 115 -9.58 15.82 5.48
C ASN A 115 -8.14 15.65 5.99
N LEU A 116 -7.47 14.55 5.63
CA LEU A 116 -6.05 14.34 5.93
C LEU A 116 -5.16 15.30 5.16
N GLU A 117 -5.41 15.47 3.87
CA GLU A 117 -4.68 16.44 3.03
C GLU A 117 -4.81 17.86 3.58
N ASN A 118 -6.04 18.27 3.95
CA ASN A 118 -6.30 19.56 4.57
C ASN A 118 -5.55 19.71 5.90
N TYR A 119 -5.61 18.70 6.76
CA TYR A 119 -4.92 18.72 8.05
C TYR A 119 -3.41 18.93 7.89
N ILE A 120 -2.79 18.20 6.96
CA ILE A 120 -1.36 18.34 6.65
C ILE A 120 -1.07 19.76 6.14
N ALA A 121 -1.89 20.27 5.21
CA ALA A 121 -1.73 21.62 4.69
C ALA A 121 -1.88 22.71 5.78
N PHE A 122 -2.78 22.52 6.75
CA PHE A 122 -2.92 23.44 7.88
C PHE A 122 -1.72 23.42 8.83
N GLN A 123 -1.08 22.26 9.04
CA GLN A 123 0.17 22.18 9.80
C GLN A 123 1.29 22.95 9.09
N ASP A 124 1.46 22.74 7.78
CA ASP A 124 2.49 23.42 6.98
C ASP A 124 2.32 24.96 6.99
N VAL A 125 1.08 25.44 7.01
CA VAL A 125 0.76 26.88 7.13
C VAL A 125 1.01 27.39 8.55
N SER A 126 0.60 26.67 9.59
CA SER A 126 0.83 27.05 10.99
C SER A 126 2.33 27.19 11.28
N ASP A 127 3.14 26.25 10.81
CA ASP A 127 4.59 26.24 11.01
C ASP A 127 5.29 27.40 10.26
N ASN A 128 4.77 27.77 9.08
CA ASN A 128 5.23 28.95 8.32
C ASN A 128 4.75 30.30 8.90
N THR A 129 3.59 30.33 9.56
CA THR A 129 3.04 31.58 10.14
C THR A 129 3.69 31.90 11.49
N LEU A 130 3.99 30.89 12.30
CA LEU A 130 4.74 31.02 13.56
C LEU A 130 6.20 31.47 13.31
N THR A 131 6.83 31.00 12.23
CA THR A 131 8.17 31.46 11.82
C THR A 131 8.16 32.88 11.24
N ALA A 132 7.15 33.26 10.45
CA ALA A 132 7.04 34.62 9.90
C ALA A 132 6.69 35.69 10.96
N THR A 133 5.80 35.39 11.92
CA THR A 133 5.45 36.32 13.00
C THR A 133 6.58 36.51 14.02
N ALA A 134 7.39 35.48 14.27
CA ALA A 134 8.60 35.58 15.08
C ALA A 134 9.70 36.47 14.45
N LEU A 135 9.73 36.61 13.11
CA LEU A 135 10.66 37.49 12.40
C LEU A 135 10.20 38.96 12.38
N LEU A 136 8.89 39.21 12.33
CA LEU A 136 8.31 40.57 12.33
C LEU A 136 8.43 41.27 13.69
N ASN A 137 8.38 40.52 14.80
CA ASN A 137 8.52 41.07 16.15
C ASN A 137 9.99 41.33 16.57
N LYS A 138 10.96 41.12 15.68
CA LYS A 138 12.41 41.30 15.93
C LYS A 138 13.01 42.53 15.25
N ALA A 139 12.21 43.35 14.58
CA ALA A 139 12.67 44.62 14.02
C ALA A 139 12.63 45.72 15.11
N PRO A 140 13.74 46.45 15.36
CA PRO A 140 13.70 47.58 16.28
C PRO A 140 12.90 48.71 15.63
N ALA A 141 11.85 49.18 16.32
CA ALA A 141 11.16 50.41 15.97
C ALA A 141 12.11 51.59 16.18
N LEU A 142 12.67 52.13 15.10
CA LEU A 142 13.33 53.42 15.08
C LEU A 142 12.25 54.50 14.91
N GLU A 143 11.75 55.00 16.04
CA GLU A 143 10.98 56.24 16.06
C GLU A 143 11.93 57.44 16.04
N ALA A 144 11.66 58.38 15.14
CA ALA A 144 12.39 59.63 15.04
C ALA A 144 11.94 60.61 16.14
N LYS A 145 12.85 60.87 17.10
CA LYS A 145 13.10 62.11 17.88
C LYS A 145 11.91 62.97 18.35
N VAL A 146 11.76 63.15 19.67
CA VAL A 146 11.80 64.47 20.38
C VAL A 146 12.28 64.31 21.85
N HIS A 147 13.21 65.19 22.22
CA HIS A 147 13.84 65.70 23.48
C HIS A 147 13.30 65.39 24.93
N PRO A 148 14.06 65.74 26.02
CA PRO A 148 14.21 64.94 27.26
C PRO A 148 13.63 65.64 28.51
N ASP A 149 13.35 64.87 29.57
CA ASP A 149 13.48 65.34 30.95
C ASP A 149 13.49 64.14 31.92
N GLU A 150 14.10 64.39 33.09
CA GLU A 150 14.68 63.46 34.07
C GLU A 150 13.70 62.58 34.89
N VAL A 151 14.26 61.53 35.54
CA VAL A 151 14.10 61.11 36.97
C VAL A 151 13.87 59.58 37.21
N LEU A 152 14.96 58.92 37.66
CA LEU A 152 15.16 58.06 38.87
C LEU A 152 14.38 56.74 39.15
N VAL A 153 15.06 55.62 38.88
CA VAL A 153 15.34 54.36 39.66
C VAL A 153 14.41 53.91 40.81
N THR A 154 14.07 52.60 40.84
CA THR A 154 14.24 51.73 42.04
C THR A 154 14.72 50.31 41.65
N LYS A 155 15.43 49.66 42.58
CA LYS A 155 16.37 48.53 42.40
C LYS A 155 15.79 47.13 42.71
N GLU A 156 14.48 46.97 42.79
CA GLU A 156 13.86 45.75 43.31
C GLU A 156 13.53 44.66 42.25
N GLU A 157 13.73 44.92 40.96
CA GLU A 157 13.34 43.99 39.88
C GLU A 157 14.46 43.04 39.39
N ILE A 158 15.64 43.02 40.03
CA ILE A 158 16.82 42.30 39.50
C ILE A 158 16.79 40.79 39.82
N GLU A 159 15.93 40.30 40.72
CA GLU A 159 15.96 38.89 41.13
C GLU A 159 15.10 37.93 40.26
N GLU A 160 14.21 38.46 39.41
CA GLU A 160 13.35 37.62 38.55
C GLU A 160 13.99 37.28 37.18
N VAL A 161 15.12 37.93 36.85
CA VAL A 161 15.80 37.81 35.55
C VAL A 161 16.78 36.63 35.48
N LEU A 162 17.27 36.10 36.60
CA LEU A 162 18.33 35.06 36.58
C LEU A 162 17.78 33.63 36.39
N VAL A 163 16.50 33.38 36.69
CA VAL A 163 15.88 32.05 36.54
C VAL A 163 15.44 31.75 35.10
N THR A 164 15.29 32.79 34.27
CA THR A 164 14.86 32.67 32.88
C THR A 164 16.01 32.37 31.92
N GLU A 165 17.24 32.81 32.22
CA GLU A 165 18.41 32.54 31.37
C GLU A 165 18.83 31.06 31.35
N ILE A 166 18.75 30.35 32.49
CA ILE A 166 19.13 28.92 32.57
C ILE A 166 18.14 28.01 31.80
N LYS A 167 16.84 28.37 31.74
CA LYS A 167 15.82 27.58 31.02
C LYS A 167 15.91 27.71 29.49
N MET A 168 16.47 28.80 28.98
CA MET A 168 16.58 29.05 27.55
C MET A 168 17.71 28.24 26.89
N GLU A 169 18.82 28.00 27.60
CA GLU A 169 19.95 27.20 27.08
C GLU A 169 19.62 25.70 26.96
N ASP A 170 18.97 25.11 27.96
CA ASP A 170 18.54 23.69 27.91
C ASP A 170 17.57 23.47 26.75
N SER A 171 16.65 24.41 26.54
CA SER A 171 15.68 24.37 25.43
C SER A 171 16.35 24.58 24.06
N GLN A 172 17.40 25.38 23.97
CA GLN A 172 18.18 25.57 22.74
C GLN A 172 19.00 24.33 22.37
N ASN A 173 19.54 23.64 23.36
CA ASN A 173 20.25 22.38 23.16
C ASN A 173 19.30 21.25 22.68
N ASP A 174 18.09 21.18 23.24
CA ASP A 174 17.06 20.23 22.79
C ASP A 174 16.62 20.52 21.35
N ILE A 175 16.42 21.79 21.00
CA ILE A 175 16.09 22.20 19.62
C ILE A 175 17.21 21.80 18.66
N ALA A 176 18.48 22.06 19.02
CA ALA A 176 19.62 21.67 18.20
C ALA A 176 19.70 20.15 18.01
N SER A 177 19.48 19.37 19.09
CA SER A 177 19.45 17.91 19.04
C SER A 177 18.32 17.39 18.14
N LEU A 178 17.14 17.99 18.20
CA LEU A 178 16.01 17.63 17.35
C LEU A 178 16.27 17.94 15.88
N TYR A 179 16.88 19.08 15.56
CA TYR A 179 17.29 19.39 14.19
C TYR A 179 18.32 18.39 13.65
N GLU A 180 19.28 17.96 14.47
CA GLU A 180 20.27 16.96 14.09
C GLU A 180 19.63 15.58 13.87
N GLN A 181 18.68 15.19 14.72
CA GLN A 181 17.89 13.96 14.54
C GLN A 181 17.03 13.99 13.27
N ILE A 182 16.39 15.13 12.97
CA ILE A 182 15.61 15.32 11.73
C ILE A 182 16.54 15.20 10.51
N ALA A 183 17.71 15.85 10.55
CA ALA A 183 18.68 15.77 9.46
C ALA A 183 19.18 14.33 9.24
N SER A 184 19.51 13.62 10.33
CA SER A 184 19.94 12.22 10.29
C SER A 184 18.84 11.30 9.72
N LEU A 185 17.61 11.42 10.22
CA LEU A 185 16.49 10.60 9.76
C LEU A 185 16.12 10.88 8.30
N ASN A 186 16.22 12.13 7.86
CA ASN A 186 16.02 12.50 6.46
C ASN A 186 17.10 11.90 5.56
N ALA A 187 18.37 11.91 5.99
CA ALA A 187 19.46 11.27 5.26
C ALA A 187 19.27 9.75 5.17
N GLU A 188 18.83 9.10 6.24
CA GLU A 188 18.48 7.67 6.23
C GLU A 188 17.31 7.38 5.29
N CYS A 189 16.24 8.18 5.34
CA CYS A 189 15.11 8.06 4.44
C CYS A 189 15.53 8.22 2.97
N GLN A 190 16.43 9.15 2.67
CA GLN A 190 16.96 9.32 1.32
C GLN A 190 17.78 8.11 0.89
N SER A 191 18.70 7.63 1.73
CA SER A 191 19.48 6.43 1.44
C SER A 191 18.61 5.19 1.21
N LEU A 192 17.53 5.03 2.00
CA LEU A 192 16.58 3.94 1.82
C LEU A 192 15.80 4.07 0.51
N ARG A 193 15.38 5.28 0.12
CA ARG A 193 14.75 5.53 -1.19
C ARG A 193 15.70 5.22 -2.34
N ASP A 194 16.96 5.62 -2.24
CA ASP A 194 17.96 5.33 -3.27
C ASP A 194 18.24 3.82 -3.37
N LYS A 195 18.30 3.12 -2.24
CA LYS A 195 18.37 1.64 -2.22
C LYS A 195 17.14 1.00 -2.83
N MET A 196 15.93 1.47 -2.52
CA MET A 196 14.71 0.98 -3.15
C MET A 196 14.75 1.19 -4.66
N TYR A 197 15.16 2.37 -5.12
CA TYR A 197 15.31 2.66 -6.54
C TYR A 197 16.35 1.74 -7.20
N SER A 198 17.50 1.52 -6.57
CA SER A 198 18.55 0.62 -7.07
C SER A 198 18.06 -0.82 -7.15
N LEU A 199 17.41 -1.33 -6.10
CA LEU A 199 16.85 -2.68 -6.06
C LEU A 199 15.69 -2.86 -7.04
N GLU A 200 14.82 -1.87 -7.18
CA GLU A 200 13.75 -1.87 -8.19
C GLU A 200 14.33 -1.88 -9.60
N ASN A 201 15.43 -1.15 -9.83
CA ASN A 201 16.13 -1.15 -11.10
C ASN A 201 16.82 -2.49 -11.36
N GLU A 202 17.47 -3.11 -10.37
CA GLU A 202 18.01 -4.47 -10.48
C GLU A 202 16.91 -5.49 -10.77
N LEU A 203 15.76 -5.39 -10.11
CA LEU A 203 14.61 -6.25 -10.37
C LEU A 203 14.04 -6.03 -11.79
N ARG A 204 14.01 -4.78 -12.28
CA ARG A 204 13.56 -4.43 -13.64
C ARG A 204 14.57 -4.83 -14.71
N ARG A 205 15.88 -4.79 -14.43
CA ARG A 205 16.95 -5.13 -15.38
C ARG A 205 17.01 -6.62 -15.70
N CYS A 206 16.28 -7.46 -14.97
CA CYS A 206 16.49 -8.89 -15.00
C CYS A 206 15.30 -9.74 -15.44
N THR A 207 14.21 -9.20 -15.98
CA THR A 207 13.20 -10.08 -16.61
C THR A 207 12.46 -9.39 -17.76
N LEU A 208 12.82 -9.71 -19.02
CA LEU A 208 11.97 -9.38 -20.16
C LEU A 208 10.56 -9.95 -19.94
N ASP A 209 9.55 -9.13 -20.18
CA ASP A 209 8.15 -9.51 -20.05
C ASP A 209 7.42 -9.27 -21.38
N PRO A 210 6.53 -10.19 -21.81
CA PRO A 210 5.75 -10.02 -23.05
C PRO A 210 4.99 -8.69 -23.13
N SER A 211 4.58 -8.12 -21.99
CA SER A 211 3.89 -6.82 -21.93
C SER A 211 4.75 -5.63 -22.41
N GLN A 212 6.08 -5.81 -22.49
CA GLN A 212 7.01 -4.78 -22.98
C GLN A 212 7.17 -4.79 -24.51
N PHE A 213 6.53 -5.73 -25.20
CA PHE A 213 6.66 -5.92 -26.65
C PHE A 213 5.47 -5.28 -27.35
N ASP A 214 5.76 -4.36 -28.28
CA ASP A 214 4.77 -3.96 -29.29
C ASP A 214 4.63 -5.08 -30.35
N ASP A 215 3.64 -4.98 -31.23
CA ASP A 215 3.38 -6.02 -32.24
C ASP A 215 4.58 -6.24 -33.17
N LYS A 216 5.37 -5.19 -33.43
CA LYS A 216 6.60 -5.27 -34.23
C LYS A 216 7.66 -6.10 -33.54
N LYS A 217 7.93 -5.85 -32.25
CA LYS A 217 8.84 -6.65 -31.43
C LYS A 217 8.32 -8.07 -31.28
N MET A 218 7.03 -8.26 -31.04
CA MET A 218 6.44 -9.59 -30.91
C MET A 218 6.70 -10.41 -32.18
N LYS A 219 6.41 -9.85 -33.35
CA LYS A 219 6.69 -10.49 -34.64
C LYS A 219 8.17 -10.73 -34.89
N PHE A 220 9.03 -9.79 -34.52
CA PHE A 220 10.47 -9.94 -34.72
C PHE A 220 11.04 -11.07 -33.87
N PHE A 221 10.77 -11.06 -32.56
CA PHE A 221 11.40 -11.94 -31.58
C PHE A 221 10.75 -13.32 -31.46
N THR A 222 9.43 -13.44 -31.65
CA THR A 222 8.71 -14.72 -31.49
C THR A 222 8.11 -15.24 -32.79
N GLY A 223 7.91 -14.37 -33.77
CA GLY A 223 7.24 -14.71 -35.03
C GLY A 223 5.73 -14.62 -34.98
N LEU A 224 5.16 -14.42 -33.80
CA LEU A 224 3.74 -14.21 -33.63
C LEU A 224 3.37 -12.78 -34.05
N PRO A 225 2.24 -12.61 -34.76
CA PRO A 225 1.91 -11.32 -35.37
C PRO A 225 1.69 -10.19 -34.37
N ASN A 226 1.21 -10.49 -33.16
CA ASN A 226 0.89 -9.51 -32.12
C ASN A 226 0.80 -10.15 -30.74
N SER A 227 0.69 -9.30 -29.71
CA SER A 227 0.57 -9.74 -28.30
C SER A 227 -0.68 -10.58 -28.04
N GLN A 228 -1.78 -10.32 -28.76
CA GLN A 228 -3.01 -11.09 -28.62
C GLN A 228 -2.81 -12.55 -29.04
N THR A 229 -2.16 -12.82 -30.18
CA THR A 229 -1.84 -14.18 -30.63
C THR A 229 -0.91 -14.90 -29.65
N PHE A 230 0.06 -14.19 -29.07
CA PHE A 230 0.91 -14.73 -28.01
C PHE A 230 0.09 -15.18 -26.80
N MET A 231 -0.83 -14.35 -26.30
CA MET A 231 -1.67 -14.70 -25.16
C MET A 231 -2.67 -15.81 -25.48
N SER A 232 -3.23 -15.84 -26.68
CA SER A 232 -4.08 -16.94 -27.14
C SER A 232 -3.31 -18.26 -27.15
N LEU A 233 -2.10 -18.29 -27.72
CA LEU A 233 -1.22 -19.46 -27.70
C LEU A 233 -0.93 -19.92 -26.27
N PHE A 234 -0.54 -18.98 -25.40
CA PHE A 234 -0.27 -19.26 -23.99
C PHE A 234 -1.47 -19.91 -23.30
N ASN A 235 -2.68 -19.38 -23.49
CA ASN A 235 -3.89 -19.93 -22.87
C ASN A 235 -4.19 -21.35 -23.34
N SER A 236 -3.93 -21.67 -24.62
CA SER A 236 -4.11 -23.02 -25.18
C SER A 236 -3.15 -24.03 -24.58
N VAL A 237 -1.90 -23.65 -24.31
CA VAL A 237 -0.86 -24.56 -23.75
C VAL A 237 -0.78 -24.53 -22.24
N SER A 238 -1.38 -23.53 -21.58
CA SER A 238 -1.37 -23.36 -20.12
C SER A 238 -2.00 -24.55 -19.39
N SER A 239 -3.00 -25.19 -19.99
CA SER A 239 -3.64 -26.40 -19.44
C SER A 239 -2.72 -27.63 -19.43
N ILE A 240 -1.72 -27.67 -20.31
CA ILE A 240 -0.77 -28.77 -20.47
C ILE A 240 0.48 -28.55 -19.59
N LEU A 241 0.70 -27.31 -19.14
CA LEU A 241 1.89 -26.95 -18.36
C LEU A 241 1.88 -27.66 -16.99
N PRO A 242 2.92 -28.43 -16.64
CA PRO A 242 3.02 -29.04 -15.32
C PRO A 242 3.05 -27.96 -14.23
N SER A 243 2.21 -28.10 -13.21
CA SER A 243 2.24 -27.23 -12.03
C SER A 243 3.54 -27.46 -11.26
N THR A 244 4.57 -26.65 -11.53
CA THR A 244 5.83 -26.72 -10.78
C THR A 244 5.82 -25.69 -9.66
N SER A 245 6.31 -26.06 -8.48
CA SER A 245 6.29 -25.20 -7.29
C SER A 245 7.41 -24.14 -7.26
N ASN A 246 8.38 -24.19 -8.19
CA ASN A 246 9.56 -23.34 -8.20
C ASN A 246 9.79 -22.72 -9.60
N HIS A 247 9.08 -21.64 -9.91
CA HIS A 247 9.26 -20.88 -11.14
C HIS A 247 10.16 -19.67 -10.90
N SER A 248 11.36 -19.65 -11.50
CA SER A 248 12.23 -18.46 -11.48
C SER A 248 11.72 -17.33 -12.39
N LEU A 249 10.85 -17.64 -13.34
CA LEU A 249 10.21 -16.71 -14.27
C LEU A 249 8.71 -16.98 -14.33
N LYS A 250 7.90 -15.98 -14.68
CA LYS A 250 6.47 -16.22 -14.94
C LYS A 250 6.32 -17.16 -16.15
N PRO A 251 5.29 -18.03 -16.20
CA PRO A 251 5.07 -18.91 -17.35
C PRO A 251 5.01 -18.19 -18.71
N THR A 252 4.47 -16.97 -18.75
CA THR A 252 4.46 -16.14 -19.96
C THR A 252 5.87 -15.70 -20.38
N GLN A 253 6.76 -15.41 -19.44
CA GLN A 253 8.16 -15.08 -19.72
C GLN A 253 8.95 -16.30 -20.19
N GLU A 254 8.66 -17.47 -19.62
CA GLU A 254 9.26 -18.73 -20.05
C GLU A 254 8.86 -19.11 -21.49
N LEU A 255 7.59 -18.92 -21.85
CA LEU A 255 7.12 -19.10 -23.23
C LEU A 255 7.83 -18.12 -24.17
N LEU A 256 7.93 -16.84 -23.79
CA LEU A 256 8.65 -15.83 -24.58
C LEU A 256 10.12 -16.22 -24.81
N LEU A 257 10.81 -16.64 -23.75
CA LEU A 257 12.17 -17.15 -23.83
C LEU A 257 12.28 -18.31 -24.82
N THR A 258 11.33 -19.25 -24.77
CA THR A 258 11.33 -20.44 -25.63
C THR A 258 11.12 -20.08 -27.09
N LEU A 259 10.16 -19.20 -27.39
CA LEU A 259 9.90 -18.74 -28.77
C LEU A 259 11.08 -17.93 -29.31
N MET A 260 11.70 -17.09 -28.48
CA MET A 260 12.93 -16.38 -28.87
C MET A 260 14.08 -17.34 -29.19
N LYS A 261 14.23 -18.42 -28.40
CA LYS A 261 15.19 -19.48 -28.69
C LYS A 261 14.89 -20.16 -30.03
N GLN A 262 13.65 -20.54 -30.27
CA GLN A 262 13.25 -21.26 -31.49
C GLN A 262 13.42 -20.40 -32.75
N ARG A 263 13.05 -19.11 -32.69
CA ARG A 263 13.09 -18.23 -33.85
C ARG A 263 14.46 -17.65 -34.16
N LEU A 264 15.18 -17.17 -33.14
CA LEU A 264 16.43 -16.45 -33.33
C LEU A 264 17.66 -17.32 -33.08
N ASN A 265 17.47 -18.58 -32.64
CA ASN A 265 18.51 -19.52 -32.26
C ASN A 265 19.54 -18.93 -31.28
N LEU A 266 19.09 -18.09 -30.35
CA LEU A 266 19.96 -17.45 -29.36
C LEU A 266 20.66 -18.47 -28.46
N SER A 267 21.88 -18.18 -28.00
CA SER A 267 22.57 -19.06 -27.05
C SER A 267 21.87 -19.07 -25.69
N GLU A 268 21.89 -20.20 -24.98
CA GLU A 268 21.28 -20.28 -23.64
C GLU A 268 21.94 -19.34 -22.64
N GLY A 269 23.25 -19.09 -22.79
CA GLY A 269 23.96 -18.11 -21.97
C GLY A 269 23.45 -16.69 -22.22
N PHE A 270 23.24 -16.30 -23.48
CA PHE A 270 22.69 -14.99 -23.82
C PHE A 270 21.26 -14.82 -23.33
N LEU A 271 20.41 -15.85 -23.47
CA LEU A 271 19.07 -15.85 -22.89
C LEU A 271 19.11 -15.75 -21.36
N GLY A 272 20.09 -16.37 -20.72
CA GLY A 272 20.32 -16.24 -19.28
C GLY A 272 20.58 -14.80 -18.86
N TYR A 273 21.46 -14.09 -19.58
CA TYR A 273 21.69 -12.66 -19.35
C TYR A 273 20.45 -11.81 -19.59
N LEU A 274 19.68 -12.11 -20.65
CA LEU A 274 18.51 -11.33 -21.03
C LEU A 274 17.33 -11.47 -20.04
N PHE A 275 17.19 -12.64 -19.44
CA PHE A 275 16.13 -12.96 -18.48
C PHE A 275 16.62 -13.05 -17.03
N GLY A 276 17.85 -12.59 -16.75
CA GLY A 276 18.39 -12.53 -15.39
C GLY A 276 18.42 -13.88 -14.66
N ILE A 277 18.56 -14.99 -15.38
CA ILE A 277 18.59 -16.34 -14.83
C ILE A 277 19.84 -17.10 -15.28
N HIS A 278 20.29 -18.06 -14.46
CA HIS A 278 21.46 -18.87 -14.80
C HIS A 278 21.21 -19.71 -16.07
N GLN A 279 22.25 -19.93 -16.89
CA GLN A 279 22.15 -20.74 -18.13
C GLN A 279 21.52 -22.12 -17.86
N SER A 280 21.88 -22.77 -16.76
CA SER A 280 21.29 -24.06 -16.38
C SER A 280 19.78 -23.99 -16.15
N THR A 281 19.26 -22.85 -15.68
CA THR A 281 17.83 -22.60 -15.51
C THR A 281 17.16 -22.43 -16.87
N VAL A 282 17.79 -21.71 -17.81
CA VAL A 282 17.33 -21.58 -19.19
C VAL A 282 17.16 -22.96 -19.83
N SER A 283 18.18 -23.83 -19.72
CA SER A 283 18.15 -25.19 -20.28
C SER A 283 16.97 -26.01 -19.77
N ARG A 284 16.71 -25.97 -18.45
CA ARG A 284 15.57 -26.66 -17.82
C ARG A 284 14.22 -26.12 -18.31
N ILE A 285 14.10 -24.79 -18.46
CA ILE A 285 12.90 -24.15 -18.99
C ILE A 285 12.65 -24.63 -20.42
N LEU A 286 13.66 -24.58 -21.28
CA LEU A 286 13.57 -25.01 -22.68
C LEU A 286 13.16 -26.47 -22.80
N GLN A 287 13.77 -27.38 -22.03
CA GLN A 287 13.40 -28.80 -22.02
C GLN A 287 11.94 -29.01 -21.61
N ARG A 288 11.48 -28.33 -20.56
CA ARG A 288 10.09 -28.41 -20.11
C ARG A 288 9.12 -27.91 -21.18
N TRP A 289 9.40 -26.77 -21.80
CA TRP A 289 8.51 -26.20 -22.81
C TRP A 289 8.52 -26.97 -24.12
N ASN A 290 9.67 -27.53 -24.53
CA ASN A 290 9.72 -28.43 -25.69
C ASN A 290 8.81 -29.65 -25.48
N ASN A 291 8.86 -30.29 -24.30
CA ASN A 291 7.95 -31.39 -23.98
C ASN A 291 6.48 -30.97 -24.04
N VAL A 292 6.14 -29.78 -23.56
CA VAL A 292 4.76 -29.25 -23.61
C VAL A 292 4.31 -29.01 -25.04
N ILE A 293 5.15 -28.40 -25.87
CA ILE A 293 4.86 -28.15 -27.28
C ILE A 293 4.72 -29.48 -28.04
N ASP A 294 5.59 -30.45 -27.78
CA ASP A 294 5.52 -31.76 -28.44
C ASP A 294 4.28 -32.56 -28.03
N ASN A 295 3.90 -32.51 -26.75
CA ASN A 295 2.62 -33.07 -26.29
C ASN A 295 1.41 -32.35 -26.90
N ALA A 296 1.49 -31.03 -27.09
CA ALA A 296 0.43 -30.27 -27.73
C ALA A 296 0.24 -30.66 -29.21
N LYS A 297 1.32 -30.92 -29.95
CA LYS A 297 1.25 -31.40 -31.34
C LYS A 297 0.60 -32.77 -31.46
N GLN A 298 0.95 -33.71 -30.57
CA GLN A 298 0.38 -35.07 -30.57
C GLN A 298 -1.12 -35.08 -30.29
N ASN A 299 -1.62 -34.14 -29.47
CA ASN A 299 -3.05 -33.99 -29.22
C ASN A 299 -3.78 -33.34 -30.42
N ASP A 300 -3.14 -32.45 -31.17
CA ASP A 300 -3.71 -31.77 -32.35
C ASP A 300 -3.83 -32.71 -33.56
N GLU A 301 -2.96 -33.71 -33.71
CA GLU A 301 -3.10 -34.73 -34.78
C GLU A 301 -4.38 -35.59 -34.64
N THR A 302 -5.02 -35.60 -33.47
CA THR A 302 -6.31 -36.27 -33.25
C THR A 302 -7.53 -35.36 -33.46
N THR A 303 -7.32 -34.05 -33.64
CA THR A 303 -8.38 -33.06 -33.83
C THR A 303 -8.08 -32.23 -35.07
N SER A 304 -8.82 -32.47 -36.15
CA SER A 304 -8.64 -31.75 -37.42
C SER A 304 -8.62 -30.22 -37.23
N GLU A 305 -7.66 -29.59 -37.93
CA GLU A 305 -7.49 -28.15 -38.24
C GLU A 305 -6.64 -27.28 -37.29
N GLY A 306 -5.33 -27.26 -37.54
CA GLY A 306 -4.77 -26.10 -38.27
C GLY A 306 -4.35 -24.85 -37.47
N GLN A 307 -3.89 -24.96 -36.21
CA GLN A 307 -3.30 -23.80 -35.51
C GLN A 307 -1.86 -23.96 -35.01
N LEU A 308 -1.27 -25.15 -35.01
CA LEU A 308 0.10 -25.35 -34.51
C LEU A 308 1.19 -25.55 -35.60
N GLN A 309 0.82 -25.67 -36.88
CA GLN A 309 1.78 -25.88 -37.97
C GLN A 309 2.70 -24.68 -38.26
N MET A 310 2.43 -23.50 -37.71
CA MET A 310 3.26 -22.30 -37.92
C MET A 310 4.41 -22.13 -36.93
N ILE A 311 4.55 -22.97 -35.90
CA ILE A 311 5.54 -22.76 -34.82
C ILE A 311 6.88 -23.47 -35.10
N VAL A 312 6.96 -24.40 -36.07
CA VAL A 312 8.17 -25.24 -36.25
C VAL A 312 8.89 -25.03 -37.59
N VAL A 313 8.36 -24.22 -38.50
CA VAL A 313 9.04 -23.93 -39.77
C VAL A 313 8.93 -22.44 -40.10
N THR A 314 9.73 -21.61 -39.44
CA THR A 314 10.32 -20.37 -40.00
C THR A 314 11.42 -19.83 -39.09
#